data_AF-W7P0V8-F1
#
_entry.id   AF-W7P0V8-F1
#
_cell.length_a   1.000
_cell.length_b   1.000
_cell.length_c   1.000
_cell.angle_alpha   90.00
_cell.angle_beta   90.00
_cell.angle_gamma   90.00
#
_symmetry.space_group_name_H-M   'P 1'
#
loop_
_entity.id
_entity.type
_entity.pdbx_description
1 polymer ?
#
loop_
_entity_poly.entity_id
_entity_poly.type
_entity_poly.pdbx_seq_one_letter_code
_entity_poly.pdbx_strand_id
1 'polypeptide(L)' 'MAMETEVGNITAFDNANGQGVLVTVEFKDYDLRHEGIRVFVKLPLDKDASLSNIEARAIEDAKQQLKKLVSGF' A
#
# COMPACT_ATOMS: atom_id res chain seq x y z
N MET A 1 -12.75 -17.95 -2.72
CA MET A 1 -12.62 -17.12 -1.49
C MET A 1 -12.81 -15.67 -1.86
N ALA A 2 -13.16 -14.79 -0.91
CA ALA A 2 -13.28 -13.36 -1.21
C ALA A 2 -11.89 -12.75 -1.50
N MET A 3 -11.86 -11.64 -2.23
CA MET A 3 -10.65 -10.84 -2.48
C MET A 3 -10.01 -10.41 -1.16
N GLU A 4 -8.70 -10.64 -1.01
CA GLU A 4 -7.93 -10.30 0.18
C GLU A 4 -7.01 -9.11 -0.07
N THR A 5 -6.71 -8.35 0.99
CA THR A 5 -5.75 -7.23 0.96
C THR A 5 -4.55 -7.58 1.82
N GLU A 6 -3.37 -7.56 1.22
CA GLU A 6 -2.11 -7.84 1.88
C GLU A 6 -1.21 -6.62 1.87
N VAL A 7 -0.49 -6.41 2.97
CA VAL A 7 0.54 -5.38 3.09
C VAL A 7 1.90 -6.05 3.18
N GLY A 8 2.84 -5.61 2.36
CA GLY A 8 4.19 -6.14 2.31
C GLY A 8 5.23 -5.06 2.06
N ASN A 9 6.50 -5.42 2.23
CA ASN A 9 7.67 -4.57 1.96
C ASN A 9 7.56 -3.15 2.56
N ILE A 10 7.33 -3.06 3.87
CA ILE A 10 7.30 -1.79 4.60
C ILE A 10 8.75 -1.34 4.85
N THR A 11 9.19 -0.29 4.15
CA THR A 11 10.56 0.22 4.22
C THR A 11 10.56 1.70 4.55
N ALA A 12 11.10 2.06 5.73
CA ALA A 12 11.33 3.46 6.09
C ALA A 12 12.61 3.99 5.45
N PHE A 13 12.61 5.26 5.05
CA PHE A 13 13.80 5.97 4.57
C PHE A 13 13.84 7.39 5.14
N ASP A 14 15.05 7.87 5.42
CA ASP A 14 15.36 9.21 5.90
C ASP A 14 16.79 9.52 5.41
N ASN A 15 16.89 10.07 4.19
CA ASN A 15 18.17 10.29 3.52
C ASN A 15 18.12 11.53 2.60
N ALA A 16 19.17 11.75 1.80
CA ALA A 16 19.28 12.89 0.88
C ALA A 16 18.13 12.99 -0.15
N ASN A 17 17.42 11.90 -0.41
CA ASN A 17 16.25 11.85 -1.31
C ASN A 17 14.92 12.11 -0.58
N GLY A 18 14.98 12.50 0.70
CA GLY A 18 13.84 12.82 1.55
C GLY A 18 13.57 11.76 2.60
N GLN A 19 12.37 11.81 3.17
CA GLN A 19 11.93 10.91 4.22
C GLN A 19 10.53 10.35 3.94
N GLY A 20 10.29 9.11 4.36
CA GLY A 20 8.99 8.46 4.21
C GLY A 20 9.00 6.98 4.59
N VAL A 21 7.85 6.34 4.36
CA VAL A 21 7.70 4.89 4.41
C VAL A 21 7.15 4.42 3.07
N LEU A 22 7.87 3.53 2.41
CA LEU A 22 7.40 2.83 1.20
C LEU A 22 6.70 1.55 1.62
N VAL A 23 5.53 1.29 1.05
CA VAL A 23 4.72 0.11 1.36
C VAL A 23 4.17 -0.46 0.06
N THR A 24 4.14 -1.79 -0.03
CA THR A 24 3.45 -2.50 -1.11
C THR A 24 2.12 -3.00 -0.59
N VAL A 25 1.02 -2.66 -1.29
CA VAL A 25 -0.32 -3.21 -1.00
C VAL A 25 -0.74 -4.07 -2.17
N GLU A 26 -1.12 -5.32 -1.89
CA GLU A 26 -1.57 -6.29 -2.88
C GLU A 26 -3.03 -6.62 -2.66
N PHE A 27 -3.84 -6.50 -3.71
CA PHE A 27 -5.21 -6.98 -3.72
C PHE A 27 -5.25 -8.27 -4.54
N LYS A 28 -5.55 -9.39 -3.89
CA LYS A 28 -5.44 -10.73 -4.48
C LYS A 28 -6.78 -11.45 -4.46
N ASP A 29 -7.07 -12.14 -5.55
CA ASP A 29 -8.05 -13.21 -5.56
C ASP A 29 -7.31 -14.55 -5.52
N TYR A 30 -7.47 -15.30 -4.43
CA TYR A 30 -6.77 -16.56 -4.23
C TYR A 30 -7.27 -17.70 -5.13
N ASP A 31 -8.48 -17.57 -5.70
CA ASP A 31 -9.00 -18.50 -6.68
C ASP A 31 -8.41 -18.18 -8.08
N LEU A 32 -8.07 -16.92 -8.32
CA LEU A 32 -7.44 -16.42 -9.55
C LEU A 32 -5.97 -16.02 -9.30
N ARG A 33 -5.12 -17.01 -9.03
CA ARG A 33 -3.73 -16.82 -8.54
C ARG A 33 -2.80 -15.93 -9.37
N HIS A 34 -3.14 -15.65 -10.62
CA HIS A 34 -2.37 -14.77 -11.51
C HIS A 34 -3.02 -13.40 -11.71
N GLU A 35 -4.18 -13.18 -11.10
CA GLU A 35 -4.94 -11.95 -11.15
C GLU A 35 -4.81 -11.24 -9.80
N GLY A 36 -4.25 -10.04 -9.84
CA GLY A 36 -4.03 -9.24 -8.66
C GLY A 36 -3.49 -7.87 -9.00
N ILE A 37 -3.71 -6.93 -8.11
CA ILE A 37 -3.25 -5.55 -8.28
C ILE A 37 -2.24 -5.25 -7.18
N ARG A 38 -1.04 -4.84 -7.58
CA ARG A 38 0.00 -4.34 -6.67
C ARG A 38 0.06 -2.82 -6.76
N VAL A 39 -0.07 -2.16 -5.62
CA VAL A 39 0.01 -0.71 -5.49
C VAL A 39 1.21 -0.35 -4.62
N PHE A 40 2.04 0.57 -5.11
CA PHE A 40 3.16 1.13 -4.35
C PHE A 40 2.71 2.42 -3.67
N VAL A 41 2.78 2.44 -2.34
CA VAL A 41 2.33 3.56 -1.51
C VAL A 41 3.54 4.22 -0.87
N LYS A 42 3.55 5.56 -0.86
CA LYS A 42 4.51 6.37 -0.11
C LYS A 42 3.77 7.14 0.97
N LEU A 43 4.03 6.79 2.23
CA LEU A 43 3.52 7.52 3.40
C LEU A 43 4.59 8.48 3.94
N PRO A 44 4.19 9.56 4.64
CA PRO A 44 5.10 10.36 5.44
C PRO A 44 5.81 9.52 6.50
N LEU A 45 7.05 9.89 6.84
CA LEU A 45 7.77 9.24 7.93
C LEU A 45 7.13 9.63 9.26
N ASP A 46 6.74 8.63 10.04
CA ASP A 46 6.09 8.79 11.33
C ASP A 46 6.69 7.76 12.28
N LYS A 47 7.61 8.21 13.13
CA LYS A 47 8.40 7.33 14.01
C LYS A 47 7.60 6.84 15.22
N ASP A 48 6.47 7.48 15.50
CA ASP A 48 5.58 7.16 16.62
C ASP A 48 4.39 6.28 16.19
N ALA A 49 4.19 6.10 14.87
CA ALA A 49 3.16 5.22 14.35
C ALA A 49 3.50 3.74 14.60
N SER A 50 2.49 2.99 15.07
CA SER A 50 2.57 1.53 15.11
C SER A 50 2.56 0.94 13.70
N LEU A 51 3.04 -0.30 13.56
CA LEU A 51 3.00 -1.03 12.30
C LEU A 51 1.56 -1.15 11.74
N SER A 52 0.60 -1.51 12.59
CA SER A 52 -0.81 -1.63 12.19
C SER A 52 -1.41 -0.30 11.71
N ASN A 53 -0.96 0.83 12.28
CA ASN A 53 -1.37 2.15 11.80
C ASN A 53 -0.79 2.44 10.40
N ILE A 54 0.46 2.07 10.16
CA ILE A 54 1.11 2.20 8.85
C ILE A 54 0.39 1.33 7.80
N GLU A 55 0.06 0.09 8.15
CA GLU A 55 -0.68 -0.84 7.28
C GLU A 55 -2.07 -0.27 6.92
N ALA A 56 -2.83 0.19 7.90
CA ALA A 56 -4.16 0.76 7.66
C ALA A 56 -4.11 2.00 6.75
N ARG A 57 -3.14 2.89 6.99
CA ARG A 57 -2.91 4.07 6.14
C ARG A 57 -2.52 3.68 4.72
N ALA A 58 -1.66 2.67 4.57
CA ALA A 58 -1.23 2.20 3.27
C ALA A 58 -2.39 1.60 2.46
N ILE A 59 -3.25 0.80 3.10
CA ILE A 59 -4.43 0.21 2.46
C ILE A 59 -5.40 1.30 1.98
N GLU A 60 -5.67 2.31 2.81
CA GLU A 60 -6.56 3.40 2.43
C GLU A 60 -6.00 4.21 1.26
N ASP A 61 -4.72 4.58 1.31
CA ASP A 61 -4.08 5.31 0.21
C ASP A 61 -4.06 4.48 -1.09
N ALA A 62 -3.78 3.18 -1.01
CA ALA A 62 -3.82 2.28 -2.16
C ALA A 62 -5.23 2.23 -2.82
N LYS A 63 -6.30 2.15 -2.02
CA LYS A 63 -7.68 2.21 -2.52
C LYS A 63 -7.97 3.54 -3.20
N GLN A 64 -7.53 4.66 -2.61
CA GLN A 64 -7.72 5.99 -3.21
C GLN A 64 -6.95 6.14 -4.53
N GLN A 65 -5.72 5.62 -4.61
CA GLN A 65 -4.94 5.61 -5.86
C GLN A 65 -5.67 4.81 -6.96
N LEU A 66 -6.18 3.61 -6.64
CA LEU A 66 -6.94 2.80 -7.60
C LEU A 66 -8.23 3.49 -8.04
N LYS A 67 -8.97 4.09 -7.11
CA LYS A 67 -10.19 4.84 -7.44
C LYS A 67 -9.89 6.00 -8.39
N LYS A 68 -8.82 6.77 -8.14
CA LYS A 68 -8.38 7.87 -9.01
C LYS A 68 -7.98 7.36 -10.40
N LEU A 69 -7.21 6.27 -10.45
CA LEU A 69 -6.78 5.65 -11.70
C LEU A 69 -7.99 5.21 -12.55
N VAL A 70 -8.93 4.48 -11.95
CA VAL A 70 -10.15 4.01 -12.63
C VAL A 70 -11.03 5.18 -13.07
N SER A 71 -11.15 6.24 -12.27
CA SER A 71 -11.94 7.42 -12.65
C SER A 71 -11.33 8.25 -13.79
N GLY A 72 -10.07 8.01 -14.14
CA GLY A 72 -9.35 8.71 -15.20
C GLY A 72 -9.39 8.02 -16.56
N PHE A 73 -9.94 6.80 -16.65
CA PHE A 73 -10.20 6.07 -17.88
C PHE A 73 -11.60 6.39 -18.43
#